data_AF-A0A1V0TLB3-F1
#
_entry.id   AF-A0A1V0TLB3-F1
#
_cell.length_a   1.000
_cell.length_b   1.000
_cell.length_c   1.000
_cell.angle_alpha   90.00
_cell.angle_beta   90.00
_cell.angle_gamma   90.00
#
_symmetry.space_group_name_H-M   'P 1'
#
loop_
_entity.id
_entity.type
_entity.pdbx_description
1 polymer ?
#
loop_
_entity_poly.entity_id
_entity_poly.type
_entity_poly.pdbx_seq_one_letter_code
_entity_poly.pdbx_strand_id
1 'polypeptide(L)'
;MTTKTPAQEITTLPDLIDHLKAAAQVELSTIPLYLYATYTIKTRGYSQWAAGASAQRTMLGVAIEEMLHLTLVRNLLIAVGDTSFRLYDKGVIPTYPGPMLKREPELTLRLRKLSSEQVRNTFLQIELPSGPQGSALGHIEPYHSLGEFYARIERGIRTLRPTID
;
A
#
# COMPACT_ATOMS: atom_id res chain seq x y z
N MET A 1 21.95 6.79 -7.87
CA MET A 1 21.37 8.09 -7.50
C MET A 1 20.11 8.28 -8.32
N THR A 2 18.96 7.92 -7.76
CA THR A 2 17.66 8.18 -8.37
C THR A 2 17.38 9.67 -8.20
N THR A 3 17.26 10.41 -9.30
CA THR A 3 17.01 11.84 -9.30
C THR A 3 15.65 12.10 -8.65
N LYS A 4 15.64 12.81 -7.51
CA LYS A 4 14.42 13.29 -6.85
C LYS A 4 13.72 14.28 -7.79
N THR A 5 12.59 13.88 -8.36
CA THR A 5 11.75 14.73 -9.20
C THR A 5 10.82 15.53 -8.29
N PRO A 6 10.49 16.81 -8.61
CA PRO A 6 9.41 17.51 -7.91
C PRO A 6 8.17 16.60 -7.87
N ALA A 7 7.51 16.47 -6.71
CA ALA A 7 6.29 15.68 -6.58
C ALA A 7 5.34 16.13 -7.67
N GLN A 8 4.99 15.20 -8.56
CA GLN A 8 4.11 15.52 -9.66
C GLN A 8 2.76 15.90 -9.05
N GLU A 9 2.32 17.14 -9.26
CA GLU A 9 0.92 17.43 -9.03
C GLU A 9 0.12 16.62 -10.04
N ILE A 10 -0.78 15.77 -9.54
CA ILE A 10 -1.70 15.01 -10.39
C ILE A 10 -2.66 16.01 -11.03
N THR A 11 -2.33 16.41 -12.25
CA THR A 11 -3.00 17.49 -12.99
C THR A 11 -3.61 17.00 -14.30
N THR A 12 -3.31 15.76 -14.70
CA THR A 12 -3.87 15.11 -15.88
C THR A 12 -4.47 13.75 -15.52
N LEU A 13 -5.45 13.30 -16.30
CA LEU A 13 -6.06 11.98 -16.12
C LEU A 13 -5.04 10.83 -16.21
N PRO A 14 -4.09 10.81 -17.15
CA PRO A 14 -3.01 9.81 -17.17
C PRO A 14 -2.22 9.76 -15.85
N ASP A 15 -1.87 10.91 -15.27
CA ASP A 15 -1.15 10.95 -14.00
C ASP A 15 -1.97 10.30 -12.87
N LEU A 16 -3.28 10.59 -12.83
CA LEU A 16 -4.18 10.00 -11.84
C LEU A 16 -4.26 8.47 -12.01
N ILE A 17 -4.39 8.00 -13.25
CA ILE A 17 -4.42 6.57 -13.56
C ILE A 17 -3.11 5.89 -13.12
N ASP A 18 -1.96 6.48 -13.40
CA ASP A 18 -0.67 5.92 -13.02
C ASP A 18 -0.49 5.85 -11.49
N HIS A 19 -0.94 6.87 -10.77
CA HIS A 19 -0.93 6.87 -9.30
C HIS A 19 -1.89 5.83 -8.72
N LEU A 20 -3.08 5.68 -9.28
CA LEU A 20 -4.03 4.64 -8.85
C LEU A 20 -3.50 3.23 -9.15
N LYS A 21 -2.84 3.01 -10.29
CA LYS A 21 -2.17 1.73 -10.59
C LYS A 21 -1.02 1.44 -9.65
N ALA A 22 -0.26 2.46 -9.25
CA ALA A 22 0.78 2.33 -8.25
C ALA A 22 0.18 2.01 -6.86
N ALA A 23 -0.90 2.68 -6.46
CA ALA A 23 -1.62 2.38 -5.22
C ALA A 23 -2.11 0.93 -5.20
N ALA A 24 -2.76 0.46 -6.27
CA ALA A 24 -3.22 -0.93 -6.36
C ALA A 24 -2.06 -1.94 -6.25
N GLN A 25 -0.89 -1.63 -6.83
CA GLN A 25 0.30 -2.49 -6.67
C GLN A 25 0.86 -2.47 -5.24
N VAL A 26 0.81 -1.33 -4.55
CA VAL A 26 1.21 -1.22 -3.15
C VAL A 26 0.31 -2.10 -2.28
N GLU A 27 -1.02 -1.95 -2.36
CA GLU A 27 -1.98 -2.78 -1.62
C GLU A 27 -1.82 -4.27 -1.97
N LEU A 28 -1.61 -4.61 -3.25
CA LEU A 28 -1.37 -5.99 -3.65
C LEU A 28 -0.06 -6.55 -3.06
N SER A 29 0.97 -5.71 -2.90
CA SER A 29 2.28 -6.12 -2.38
C SER A 29 2.30 -6.34 -0.86
N THR A 30 1.34 -5.78 -0.11
CA THR A 30 1.24 -5.96 1.35
C THR A 30 0.45 -7.22 1.71
N ILE A 31 -0.52 -7.64 0.88
CA ILE A 31 -1.35 -8.83 1.14
C ILE A 31 -0.51 -10.11 1.34
N PRO A 32 0.36 -10.55 0.40
CA PRO A 32 1.18 -11.74 0.60
C PRO A 32 2.14 -11.61 1.77
N LEU A 33 2.63 -10.40 2.04
CA LEU A 33 3.56 -10.12 3.14
C LEU A 33 2.89 -10.41 4.49
N TYR A 34 1.70 -9.86 4.71
CA TYR A 34 0.94 -10.08 5.94
C TYR A 34 0.47 -11.53 6.06
N LEU A 35 -0.06 -12.13 4.99
CA LEU A 35 -0.49 -13.54 5.02
C LEU A 35 0.67 -14.49 5.30
N TYR A 36 1.84 -14.29 4.66
CA TYR A 36 3.01 -15.14 4.87
C TYR A 36 3.42 -15.14 6.34
N ALA A 37 3.58 -13.96 6.95
CA ALA A 37 3.93 -13.86 8.37
C ALA A 37 2.86 -14.49 9.27
N THR A 38 1.58 -14.26 8.96
CA THR A 38 0.44 -14.82 9.69
C THR A 38 0.44 -16.34 9.72
N TYR A 39 0.69 -16.99 8.59
CA TYR A 39 0.70 -18.45 8.49
C TYR A 39 1.94 -19.10 9.11
N THR A 40 2.91 -18.31 9.57
CA THR A 40 4.02 -18.84 10.39
C THR A 40 3.66 -19.02 11.87
N ILE A 41 2.54 -18.45 12.32
CA ILE A 41 2.09 -18.52 13.71
C ILE A 41 1.49 -19.90 13.99
N LYS A 42 2.08 -20.64 14.92
CA LYS A 42 1.56 -21.95 15.34
C LYS A 42 0.38 -21.76 16.29
N THR A 43 -0.82 -22.10 15.84
CA THR A 43 -2.05 -22.02 16.64
C THR A 43 -2.70 -23.38 16.92
N ARG A 44 -2.32 -24.43 16.18
CA ARG A 44 -2.83 -25.79 16.41
C ARG A 44 -2.40 -26.32 17.79
N GLY A 45 -3.36 -26.82 18.56
CA GLY A 45 -3.14 -27.35 19.91
C GLY A 45 -3.09 -26.29 21.01
N TYR A 46 -3.33 -25.02 20.68
CA TYR A 46 -3.38 -23.92 21.64
C TYR A 46 -4.82 -23.43 21.83
N SER A 47 -5.12 -22.86 23.01
CA SER A 47 -6.39 -22.19 23.28
C SER A 47 -6.61 -21.00 22.34
N GLN A 48 -7.87 -20.71 22.00
CA GLN A 48 -8.26 -19.50 21.26
C GLN A 48 -7.90 -18.18 21.96
N TRP A 49 -7.60 -18.25 23.25
CA TRP A 49 -7.14 -17.13 24.09
C TRP A 49 -5.61 -17.04 24.18
N ALA A 50 -4.88 -17.98 23.56
CA ALA A 50 -3.42 -17.90 23.52
C ALA A 50 -2.98 -16.68 22.70
N ALA A 51 -1.88 -16.05 23.11
CA ALA A 51 -1.34 -14.86 22.45
C ALA A 51 -1.12 -15.07 20.93
N GLY A 52 -0.70 -16.27 20.52
CA GLY A 52 -0.53 -16.61 19.10
C GLY A 52 -1.85 -16.60 18.31
N ALA A 53 -2.94 -17.11 18.89
CA ALA A 53 -4.26 -17.07 18.24
C ALA A 53 -4.77 -15.62 18.10
N SER A 54 -4.52 -14.77 19.09
CA SER A 54 -4.85 -13.35 19.00
C SER A 54 -4.04 -12.64 17.92
N ALA A 55 -2.71 -12.83 17.89
CA ALA A 55 -1.84 -12.25 16.88
C ALA A 55 -2.23 -12.70 15.46
N GLN A 56 -2.58 -13.98 15.29
CA GLN A 56 -3.06 -14.49 14.01
C GLN A 56 -4.34 -13.79 13.55
N ARG A 57 -5.34 -13.64 14.44
CA ARG A 57 -6.59 -12.92 14.10
C ARG A 57 -6.33 -11.47 13.73
N THR A 58 -5.49 -10.76 14.48
CA THR A 58 -5.14 -9.37 14.18
C THR A 58 -4.46 -9.25 12.81
N MET A 59 -3.48 -10.10 12.52
CA MET A 59 -2.76 -10.04 11.25
C MET A 59 -3.63 -10.44 10.05
N LEU A 60 -4.56 -11.40 10.22
CA LEU A 60 -5.58 -11.69 9.20
C LEU A 60 -6.50 -10.49 8.95
N GLY A 61 -6.89 -9.78 10.02
CA GLY A 61 -7.67 -8.56 9.91
C GLY A 61 -6.98 -7.52 9.03
N VAL A 62 -5.70 -7.24 9.30
CA VAL A 62 -4.88 -6.34 8.47
C VAL A 62 -4.85 -6.82 7.02
N ALA A 63 -4.59 -8.09 6.76
CA ALA A 63 -4.56 -8.60 5.38
C ALA A 63 -5.91 -8.48 4.65
N ILE A 64 -7.03 -8.58 5.36
CA ILE A 64 -8.38 -8.37 4.81
C ILE A 64 -8.61 -6.88 4.49
N GLU A 65 -8.14 -5.98 5.35
CA GLU A 65 -8.20 -4.54 5.10
C GLU A 65 -7.40 -4.15 3.84
N GLU A 66 -6.22 -4.72 3.63
CA GLU A 66 -5.44 -4.48 2.40
C GLU A 66 -6.15 -5.02 1.13
N MET A 67 -6.87 -6.14 1.24
CA MET A 67 -7.72 -6.64 0.13
C MET A 67 -8.89 -5.69 -0.16
N LEU A 68 -9.46 -5.08 0.88
CA LEU A 68 -10.48 -4.05 0.73
C LEU A 68 -9.90 -2.80 0.08
N HIS A 69 -8.73 -2.31 0.51
CA HIS A 69 -8.04 -1.17 -0.10
C HIS A 69 -7.76 -1.41 -1.59
N LEU A 70 -7.22 -2.57 -1.95
CA LEU A 70 -7.01 -2.97 -3.35
C LEU A 70 -8.31 -2.91 -4.16
N THR A 71 -9.41 -3.38 -3.57
CA THR A 71 -10.74 -3.34 -4.21
C THR A 71 -11.21 -1.90 -4.41
N LEU A 72 -11.06 -1.03 -3.42
CA LEU A 72 -11.45 0.37 -3.48
C LEU A 72 -10.63 1.15 -4.53
N VAL A 73 -9.31 0.96 -4.57
CA VAL A 73 -8.45 1.57 -5.59
C VAL A 73 -8.83 1.11 -6.99
N ARG A 74 -9.15 -0.19 -7.15
CA ARG A 74 -9.61 -0.70 -8.45
C ARG A 74 -10.97 -0.14 -8.87
N ASN A 75 -11.88 0.09 -7.92
CA ASN A 75 -13.14 0.77 -8.21
C ASN A 75 -12.90 2.21 -8.71
N LEU A 76 -11.93 2.92 -8.13
CA LEU A 76 -11.52 4.25 -8.60
C LEU A 76 -10.93 4.19 -10.02
N LEU A 77 -10.06 3.22 -10.33
CA LEU A 77 -9.52 3.03 -11.69
C LEU A 77 -10.63 2.85 -12.72
N ILE A 78 -11.62 1.99 -12.42
CA ILE A 78 -12.76 1.76 -13.29
C ILE A 78 -13.59 3.04 -13.46
N ALA A 79 -13.83 3.79 -12.36
CA ALA A 79 -14.60 5.02 -12.38
C ALA A 79 -13.96 6.10 -13.26
N VAL A 80 -12.63 6.20 -13.29
CA VAL A 80 -11.89 7.13 -14.17
C VAL A 80 -11.66 6.57 -15.58
N GLY A 81 -12.28 5.44 -15.93
CA GLY A 81 -12.25 4.85 -17.27
C GLY A 81 -11.10 3.87 -17.56
N ASP A 82 -10.20 3.59 -16.60
CA ASP A 82 -9.14 2.61 -16.80
C ASP A 82 -9.59 1.20 -16.39
N THR A 83 -9.72 0.34 -17.39
CA THR A 83 -10.00 -1.09 -17.22
C THR A 83 -8.80 -1.95 -17.60
N SER A 84 -7.59 -1.40 -17.60
CA SER A 84 -6.38 -2.10 -18.07
C SER A 84 -5.70 -2.92 -16.97
N PHE A 85 -5.84 -2.53 -15.70
CA PHE A 85 -5.16 -3.19 -14.58
C PHE A 85 -5.60 -4.65 -14.37
N ARG A 86 -4.65 -5.60 -14.36
CA ARG A 86 -4.90 -7.02 -14.04
C ARG A 86 -3.96 -7.50 -12.93
N LEU A 87 -4.53 -8.22 -11.95
CA LEU A 87 -3.77 -8.78 -10.83
C LEU A 87 -2.80 -9.89 -11.23
N TYR A 88 -3.05 -10.55 -12.36
CA TYR A 88 -2.23 -11.66 -12.88
C TYR A 88 -1.20 -11.21 -13.92
N ASP A 89 -1.09 -9.91 -14.20
CA ASP A 89 -0.06 -9.42 -15.10
C ASP A 89 1.32 -9.53 -14.45
N LYS A 90 2.32 -10.00 -15.21
CA LYS A 90 3.69 -10.18 -14.71
C LYS A 90 4.32 -8.90 -14.16
N GLY A 91 3.89 -7.74 -14.65
CA GLY A 91 4.35 -6.43 -14.18
C GLY A 91 3.64 -5.93 -12.91
N VAL A 92 2.54 -6.58 -12.51
CA VAL A 92 1.73 -6.22 -11.34
C VAL A 92 1.95 -7.19 -10.19
N ILE A 93 2.21 -8.47 -10.49
CA ILE A 93 2.50 -9.49 -9.48
C ILE A 93 3.71 -9.06 -8.64
N PRO A 94 3.58 -8.96 -7.30
CA PRO A 94 4.67 -8.50 -6.46
C PRO A 94 5.79 -9.55 -6.37
N THR A 95 7.02 -9.08 -6.37
CA THR A 95 8.22 -9.90 -6.16
C THR A 95 8.83 -9.64 -4.79
N TYR A 96 9.34 -10.68 -4.13
CA TYR A 96 10.00 -10.56 -2.84
C TYR A 96 11.38 -11.26 -2.87
N PRO A 97 12.46 -10.62 -2.37
CA PRO A 97 12.51 -9.24 -1.89
C PRO A 97 12.27 -8.21 -3.01
N GLY A 98 11.56 -7.13 -2.70
CA GLY A 98 11.28 -6.04 -3.66
C GLY A 98 10.99 -4.72 -2.95
N PRO A 99 11.16 -3.57 -3.62
CA PRO A 99 10.88 -2.27 -3.02
C PRO A 99 9.37 -2.04 -2.90
N MET A 100 8.95 -1.35 -1.85
CA MET A 100 7.61 -0.74 -1.78
C MET A 100 7.56 0.44 -2.75
N LEU A 101 6.61 0.41 -3.68
CA LEU A 101 6.47 1.46 -4.67
C LEU A 101 6.12 2.81 -4.01
N LYS A 102 6.61 3.90 -4.62
CA LYS A 102 6.30 5.29 -4.24
C LYS A 102 6.64 5.65 -2.78
N ARG A 103 7.57 4.94 -2.12
CA ARG A 103 7.98 5.12 -0.72
C ARG A 103 9.41 5.67 -0.58
N GLU A 104 9.62 6.69 0.26
CA GLU A 104 10.92 7.32 0.59
C GLU A 104 11.03 7.61 2.11
N PRO A 105 12.05 7.13 2.84
CA PRO A 105 13.11 6.24 2.38
C PRO A 105 12.57 4.92 1.82
N GLU A 106 13.32 4.34 0.88
CA GLU A 106 13.00 3.05 0.28
C GLU A 106 12.80 1.98 1.36
N LEU A 107 11.68 1.25 1.28
CA LEU A 107 11.38 0.13 2.16
C LEU A 107 11.38 -1.17 1.36
N THR A 108 12.31 -2.08 1.65
CA THR A 108 12.33 -3.41 1.01
C THR A 108 11.35 -4.36 1.70
N LEU A 109 10.35 -4.82 0.96
CA LEU A 109 9.40 -5.83 1.40
C LEU A 109 10.01 -7.23 1.29
N ARG A 110 9.93 -8.02 2.36
CA ARG A 110 10.50 -9.37 2.43
C ARG A 110 9.53 -10.33 3.11
N LEU A 111 9.28 -11.48 2.50
CA LEU A 111 8.53 -12.56 3.14
C LEU A 111 9.37 -13.15 4.28
N ARG A 112 8.88 -13.00 5.51
CA ARG A 112 9.54 -13.49 6.73
C ARG A 112 8.50 -13.97 7.72
N LYS A 113 8.91 -14.88 8.61
CA LYS A 113 8.10 -15.29 9.76
C LYS A 113 7.73 -14.09 10.64
N LEU A 114 6.58 -14.17 11.31
CA LEU A 114 6.21 -13.15 12.28
C LEU A 114 7.26 -13.10 13.40
N SER A 115 7.81 -11.92 13.62
CA SER A 115 8.79 -11.62 14.66
C SER A 115 8.70 -10.15 15.02
N SER A 116 9.17 -9.77 16.20
CA SER A 116 9.17 -8.36 16.60
C SER A 116 10.05 -7.50 15.69
N GLU A 117 11.10 -8.07 15.08
CA GLU A 117 11.91 -7.39 14.07
C GLU A 117 11.08 -7.11 12.81
N GLN A 118 10.36 -8.11 12.29
CA GLN A 118 9.50 -7.94 11.11
C GLN A 118 8.40 -6.91 11.35
N VAL A 119 7.79 -6.91 12.54
CA VAL A 119 6.77 -5.92 12.91
C VAL A 119 7.38 -4.52 12.94
N ARG A 120 8.50 -4.32 13.65
CA ARG A 120 9.09 -2.99 13.84
C ARG A 120 9.71 -2.40 12.58
N ASN A 121 10.41 -3.22 11.82
CA ASN A 121 11.25 -2.76 10.71
C ASN A 121 10.53 -2.83 9.36
N THR A 122 9.35 -3.47 9.29
CA THR A 122 8.57 -3.57 8.05
C THR A 122 7.13 -3.15 8.27
N PHE A 123 6.34 -3.85 9.09
CA PHE A 123 4.89 -3.60 9.17
C PHE A 123 4.58 -2.19 9.69
N LEU A 124 5.20 -1.78 10.80
CA LEU A 124 5.05 -0.42 11.32
C LEU A 124 5.63 0.65 10.37
N GLN A 125 6.56 0.29 9.49
CA GLN A 125 7.12 1.22 8.50
C GLN A 125 6.22 1.40 7.28
N ILE A 126 5.42 0.39 6.95
CA ILE A 126 4.34 0.45 5.95
C ILE A 126 3.22 1.34 6.49
N GLU A 127 2.73 1.03 7.69
CA GLU A 127 1.58 1.69 8.34
C GLU A 127 1.92 2.98 9.07
N LEU A 128 3.09 3.55 8.79
CA LEU A 128 3.58 4.72 9.50
C LEU A 128 2.62 5.89 9.20
N PRO A 129 2.01 6.52 10.22
CA PRO A 129 1.02 7.56 9.98
C PRO A 129 1.65 8.73 9.24
N SER A 130 0.87 9.40 8.38
CA SER A 130 1.26 10.72 7.92
C SER A 130 1.37 11.70 9.09
N GLY A 131 2.08 12.81 8.88
CA GLY A 131 2.03 13.94 9.81
C GLY A 131 0.58 14.42 10.02
N PRO A 132 0.35 15.33 10.99
CA PRO A 132 -0.99 15.82 11.33
C PRO A 132 -1.82 16.18 10.09
N GLN A 133 -3.13 15.88 10.11
CA GLN A 133 -4.05 16.27 9.03
C GLN A 133 -3.88 17.76 8.68
N GLY A 134 -3.71 18.07 7.39
CA GLY A 134 -3.47 19.43 6.92
C GLY A 134 -2.00 19.85 6.83
N SER A 135 -1.05 18.96 7.18
CA SER A 135 0.37 19.18 6.85
C SER A 135 0.53 19.32 5.34
N ALA A 136 1.40 20.24 4.91
CA ALA A 136 1.70 20.41 3.49
C ALA A 136 2.17 19.06 2.91
N LEU A 137 1.56 18.63 1.80
CA LEU A 137 2.04 17.46 1.07
C LEU A 137 3.47 17.75 0.61
N GLY A 138 4.40 16.83 0.84
CA GLY A 138 5.80 17.01 0.51
C GLY A 138 5.99 17.35 -0.96
N HIS A 139 6.97 18.18 -1.30
CA HIS A 139 7.13 18.65 -2.68
C HIS A 139 7.93 17.68 -3.57
N ILE A 140 8.13 16.42 -3.16
CA ILE A 140 9.04 15.47 -3.81
C ILE A 140 8.38 14.08 -3.86
N GLU A 141 8.49 13.40 -5.00
CA GLU A 141 8.28 11.94 -5.09
C GLU A 141 9.64 11.22 -4.97
N PRO A 142 9.72 10.08 -4.26
CA PRO A 142 8.64 9.29 -3.64
C PRO A 142 8.12 9.85 -2.29
N TYR A 143 7.01 9.29 -1.76
CA TYR A 143 6.31 9.79 -0.56
C TYR A 143 6.82 9.19 0.75
N HIS A 144 6.64 9.91 1.86
CA HIS A 144 7.12 9.49 3.17
C HIS A 144 6.19 8.50 3.88
N SER A 145 4.90 8.48 3.53
CA SER A 145 3.93 7.53 4.06
C SER A 145 2.81 7.23 3.05
N LEU A 146 2.07 6.15 3.29
CA LEU A 146 0.84 5.84 2.56
C LEU A 146 -0.19 6.96 2.67
N GLY A 147 -0.30 7.58 3.85
CA GLY A 147 -1.20 8.72 4.04
C GLY A 147 -0.86 9.91 3.15
N GLU A 148 0.42 10.23 2.96
CA GLU A 148 0.85 11.27 2.02
C GLU A 148 0.54 10.89 0.56
N PHE A 149 0.79 9.63 0.21
CA PHE A 149 0.50 9.11 -1.13
C PHE A 149 -0.98 9.21 -1.48
N TYR A 150 -1.87 8.73 -0.59
CA TYR A 150 -3.32 8.80 -0.81
C TYR A 150 -3.86 10.23 -0.78
N ALA A 151 -3.30 11.12 0.06
CA ALA A 151 -3.69 12.52 0.05
C ALA A 151 -3.33 13.22 -1.28
N ARG A 152 -2.26 12.78 -1.97
CA ARG A 152 -1.95 13.24 -3.33
C ARG A 152 -3.02 12.80 -4.34
N ILE A 153 -3.41 11.52 -4.29
CA ILE A 153 -4.47 10.95 -5.13
C ILE A 153 -5.78 11.71 -4.91
N GLU A 154 -6.17 11.94 -3.65
CA GLU A 154 -7.37 12.69 -3.31
C GLU A 154 -7.34 14.10 -3.91
N ARG A 155 -6.23 14.82 -3.76
CA ARG A 155 -6.06 16.15 -4.36
C ARG A 155 -6.15 16.10 -5.89
N GLY A 156 -5.55 15.09 -6.52
CA GLY A 156 -5.65 14.86 -7.96
C GLY A 156 -7.08 14.67 -8.44
N ILE A 157 -7.86 13.82 -7.75
CA ILE A 157 -9.28 13.60 -8.03
C ILE A 157 -10.06 14.91 -7.92
N ARG A 158 -9.82 15.71 -6.86
CA ARG A 158 -10.49 17.01 -6.67
C ARG A 158 -10.15 18.01 -7.78
N THR A 159 -8.90 18.09 -8.20
CA THR A 159 -8.45 18.97 -9.29
C THR A 159 -9.08 18.55 -10.63
N LEU A 160 -9.16 17.25 -10.90
CA LEU A 160 -9.61 16.69 -12.18
C LEU A 160 -11.13 16.52 -12.27
N ARG A 161 -11.88 16.83 -11.22
CA ARG A 161 -13.34 16.70 -11.19
C ARG A 161 -14.05 17.21 -12.45
N PRO A 162 -13.72 18.39 -13.03
CA PRO A 162 -14.38 18.87 -14.25
C PRO A 162 -14.14 18.01 -15.50
N THR A 163 -13.19 17.09 -15.46
CA THR A 163 -12.77 16.23 -16.58
C THR A 163 -13.24 14.78 -16.44
N ILE A 164 -13.56 14.34 -15.21
CA ILE A 164 -13.93 12.94 -14.90
C ILE A 164 -15.40 12.76 -14.50
N ASP A 165 -16.15 13.84 -14.30
CA ASP A 165 -17.63 13.84 -14.11
C ASP A 165 -18.38 13.74 -15.45
#